data_AF-R7ABB9-F1
#
_entry.id   AF-R7ABB9-F1
#
_cell.length_a   1.000
_cell.length_b   1.000
_cell.length_c   1.000
_cell.angle_alpha   90.00
_cell.angle_beta   90.00
_cell.angle_gamma   90.00
#
_symmetry.space_group_name_H-M   'P 1'
#
loop_
_entity.id
_entity.type
_entity.pdbx_description
1 polymer ?
#
loop_
_entity_poly.entity_id
_entity_poly.type
_entity_poly.pdbx_seq_one_letter_code
_entity_poly.pdbx_strand_id
1 'polypeptide(L)'
;MNDYEEGRKRGRSLLVVEGEHEKDRLFWLILRCFPEIEIDEGNIWVYHTNIYILYDDIVREYGEDWFEYREDIDLPFVISKKQEIENVCYKSDFTNIVLVFDYERHDPNFTEAKIMSMQQTFTDSTDMGMLYINYPMIESYQHLKNLPDSEYINRTVSASINAGAIYKNTVKKNSVIAPMVDYPHRLEDLLSNRFVIDNPVIRMKCCERILALNSVGDIETEVECIINNIMDSKKALTAKYQLIDWIHKQHYAEHGLTYWQYMRNVLRKIAVYNILKADYIQNETKNTDEDDNSYRRHYENIDFLNILNIQNELSRDRQNGYIWVLNTCIMYIAEYNFRLIEQEKGDNQ
;
A
#
# COMPACT_ATOMS: atom_id res chain seq x y z
N MET A 1 0.67 -15.36 -42.61
CA MET A 1 1.80 -15.64 -41.70
C MET A 1 2.21 -14.31 -41.14
N ASN A 2 1.76 -14.01 -39.93
CA ASN A 2 2.12 -12.80 -39.19
C ASN A 2 3.01 -13.25 -38.04
N ASP A 3 4.28 -12.86 -38.09
CA ASP A 3 5.27 -13.04 -37.01
C ASP A 3 5.05 -11.99 -35.89
N TYR A 4 3.83 -11.89 -35.34
CA TYR A 4 3.46 -10.87 -34.34
C TYR A 4 2.77 -11.43 -33.09
N GLU A 5 3.06 -12.67 -32.72
CA GLU A 5 2.66 -13.21 -31.41
C GLU A 5 3.88 -13.79 -30.71
N GLU A 6 4.76 -12.93 -30.18
CA GLU A 6 5.27 -13.25 -28.84
C GLU A 6 4.03 -13.37 -27.95
N GLY A 7 3.70 -14.60 -27.57
CA GLY A 7 2.39 -14.94 -27.01
C GLY A 7 2.02 -14.02 -25.85
N ARG A 8 0.91 -13.29 -25.98
CA ARG A 8 0.35 -12.44 -24.92
C ARG A 8 0.28 -13.24 -23.62
N LYS A 9 0.95 -12.76 -22.58
CA LYS A 9 0.92 -13.39 -21.26
C LYS A 9 -0.47 -13.20 -20.66
N ARG A 10 -1.21 -14.29 -20.48
CA ARG A 10 -2.55 -14.33 -19.88
C ARG A 10 -2.49 -14.79 -18.42
N GLY A 11 -3.56 -14.51 -17.68
CA GLY A 11 -3.76 -15.04 -16.33
C GLY A 11 -2.92 -14.36 -15.26
N ARG A 12 -2.61 -13.07 -15.45
CA ARG A 12 -1.79 -12.26 -14.54
C ARG A 12 -2.67 -11.38 -13.66
N SER A 13 -2.22 -11.01 -12.46
CA SER A 13 -2.85 -9.94 -11.69
C SER A 13 -2.30 -8.57 -12.12
N LEU A 14 -3.19 -7.60 -12.32
CA LEU A 14 -2.87 -6.19 -12.60
C LEU A 14 -3.18 -5.35 -11.36
N LEU A 15 -2.24 -4.50 -10.99
CA LEU A 15 -2.42 -3.47 -9.98
C LEU A 15 -2.18 -2.09 -10.61
N VAL A 16 -3.21 -1.27 -10.62
CA VAL A 16 -3.16 0.13 -11.07
C VAL A 16 -3.12 1.02 -9.84
N VAL A 17 -2.07 1.83 -9.72
CA VAL A 17 -1.91 2.76 -8.60
C VAL A 17 -1.78 4.20 -9.09
N GLU A 18 -2.22 5.14 -8.27
CA GLU A 18 -2.18 6.57 -8.59
C GLU A 18 -0.75 7.10 -8.86
N GLY A 19 0.21 6.78 -8.00
CA GLY A 19 1.57 7.32 -8.06
C GLY A 19 2.69 6.32 -7.77
N GLU A 20 3.92 6.81 -7.86
CA GLU A 20 5.13 6.00 -7.61
C GLU A 20 5.26 5.62 -6.13
N HIS A 21 4.70 6.41 -5.21
CA HIS A 21 4.80 6.11 -3.78
C HIS A 21 4.04 4.80 -3.43
N GLU A 22 2.86 4.59 -4.00
CA GLU A 22 2.08 3.38 -3.87
C GLU A 22 2.88 2.17 -4.35
N LYS A 23 3.48 2.27 -5.55
CA LYS A 23 4.28 1.20 -6.16
C LYS A 23 5.58 0.94 -5.39
N ASP A 24 6.43 1.95 -5.28
CA ASP A 24 7.82 1.80 -4.81
C ASP A 24 7.94 1.75 -3.30
N ARG A 25 6.89 2.11 -2.54
CA ARG A 25 6.88 2.02 -1.07
C ARG A 25 5.90 0.99 -0.56
N LEU A 26 4.60 1.20 -0.72
CA LEU A 26 3.61 0.33 -0.07
C LEU A 26 3.59 -1.06 -0.71
N PHE A 27 3.36 -1.16 -2.01
CA PHE A 27 3.23 -2.45 -2.67
C PHE A 27 4.57 -3.18 -2.79
N TRP A 28 5.66 -2.45 -3.01
CA TRP A 28 7.01 -3.01 -2.87
C TRP A 28 7.21 -3.69 -1.51
N LEU A 29 6.80 -3.03 -0.41
CA LEU A 29 6.91 -3.59 0.93
C LEU A 29 5.94 -4.78 1.14
N ILE A 30 4.69 -4.67 0.68
CA ILE A 30 3.68 -5.74 0.79
C ILE A 30 4.19 -7.01 0.09
N LEU A 31 4.64 -6.92 -1.16
CA LEU A 31 5.09 -8.08 -1.94
C LEU A 31 6.37 -8.73 -1.36
N ARG A 32 7.20 -7.96 -0.65
CA ARG A 32 8.34 -8.52 0.11
C ARG A 32 7.92 -9.21 1.40
N CYS A 33 6.91 -8.67 2.11
CA CYS A 33 6.43 -9.23 3.36
C CYS A 33 5.48 -10.43 3.16
N PHE A 34 4.78 -10.47 2.02
CA PHE A 34 3.80 -11.48 1.65
C PHE A 34 4.14 -12.05 0.26
N PRO A 35 5.21 -12.85 0.14
CA PRO A 35 5.59 -13.47 -1.13
C PRO A 35 4.53 -14.42 -1.71
N GLU A 36 3.50 -14.77 -0.91
CA GLU A 36 2.32 -15.50 -1.35
C GLU A 36 1.43 -14.68 -2.31
N ILE A 37 1.54 -13.35 -2.28
CA ILE A 37 0.85 -12.44 -3.19
C ILE A 37 1.63 -12.38 -4.51
N GLU A 38 1.14 -13.08 -5.52
CA GLU A 38 1.80 -13.19 -6.82
C GLU A 38 1.35 -12.08 -7.76
N ILE A 39 2.02 -10.92 -7.66
CA ILE A 39 1.93 -9.83 -8.64
C ILE A 39 3.32 -9.59 -9.21
N ASP A 40 3.45 -9.71 -10.53
CA ASP A 40 4.68 -9.33 -11.24
C ASP A 40 4.85 -7.81 -11.23
N GLU A 41 6.07 -7.34 -10.94
CA GLU A 41 6.39 -5.91 -10.86
C GLU A 41 6.04 -5.14 -12.15
N GLY A 42 6.14 -5.81 -13.32
CA GLY A 42 5.74 -5.25 -14.61
C GLY A 42 4.23 -5.11 -14.81
N ASN A 43 3.41 -5.70 -13.92
CA ASN A 43 1.96 -5.51 -13.87
C ASN A 43 1.54 -4.59 -12.72
N ILE A 44 2.47 -3.81 -12.14
CA ILE A 44 2.14 -2.68 -11.27
C ILE A 44 2.26 -1.40 -12.08
N TRP A 45 1.13 -0.94 -12.58
CA TRP A 45 1.03 0.22 -13.46
C TRP A 45 0.76 1.48 -12.65
N VAL A 46 1.66 2.45 -12.78
CA VAL A 46 1.48 3.77 -12.19
C VAL A 46 0.70 4.64 -13.17
N TYR A 47 -0.45 5.13 -12.75
CA TYR A 47 -1.34 5.91 -13.60
C TYR A 47 -0.88 7.37 -13.76
N HIS A 48 -0.13 7.90 -12.79
CA HIS A 48 0.45 9.25 -12.72
C HIS A 48 -0.54 10.41 -12.60
N THR A 49 -1.85 10.11 -12.48
CA THR A 49 -2.90 11.11 -12.27
C THR A 49 -3.96 10.53 -11.33
N ASN A 50 -4.93 11.33 -10.91
CA ASN A 50 -5.95 10.88 -9.96
C ASN A 50 -7.14 10.19 -10.64
N ILE A 51 -8.03 9.66 -9.81
CA ILE A 51 -9.23 8.92 -10.22
C ILE A 51 -10.17 9.74 -11.12
N TYR A 52 -10.19 11.07 -11.01
CA TYR A 52 -11.08 11.90 -11.83
C TYR A 52 -10.61 12.01 -13.27
N ILE A 53 -9.28 11.98 -13.49
CA ILE A 53 -8.72 11.89 -14.83
C ILE A 53 -9.00 10.50 -15.42
N LEU A 54 -8.92 9.43 -14.61
CA LEU A 54 -9.34 8.09 -15.06
C LEU A 54 -10.81 8.05 -15.47
N TYR A 55 -11.69 8.67 -14.68
CA TYR A 55 -13.10 8.83 -15.04
C TYR A 55 -13.26 9.52 -16.40
N ASP A 56 -12.56 10.63 -16.63
CA ASP A 56 -12.68 11.37 -17.90
C ASP A 56 -12.14 10.58 -19.11
N ASP A 57 -11.18 9.68 -18.88
CA ASP A 57 -10.67 8.79 -19.92
C ASP A 57 -11.63 7.63 -20.23
N ILE A 58 -12.32 7.11 -19.22
CA ILE A 58 -13.43 6.16 -19.41
C ILE A 58 -14.54 6.82 -20.22
N VAL A 59 -14.95 8.05 -19.87
CA VAL A 59 -15.96 8.82 -20.63
C VAL A 59 -15.53 9.02 -22.09
N ARG A 60 -14.25 9.27 -22.33
CA ARG A 60 -13.74 9.44 -23.70
C ARG A 60 -13.84 8.17 -24.54
N GLU A 61 -13.68 7.00 -23.92
CA GLU A 61 -13.70 5.71 -24.62
C GLU A 61 -15.12 5.12 -24.73
N TYR A 62 -15.95 5.25 -23.69
CA TYR A 62 -17.26 4.61 -23.58
C TYR A 62 -18.46 5.57 -23.67
N GLY A 63 -18.23 6.89 -23.69
CA GLY A 63 -19.27 7.92 -23.76
C GLY A 63 -19.68 8.47 -22.39
N GLU A 64 -20.46 9.56 -22.36
CA GLU A 64 -20.88 10.22 -21.12
C GLU A 64 -21.85 9.36 -20.29
N ASP A 65 -22.71 8.58 -20.95
CA ASP A 65 -23.74 7.73 -20.32
C ASP A 65 -23.21 6.32 -19.95
N TRP A 66 -21.88 6.12 -19.89
CA TRP A 66 -21.26 4.81 -19.68
C TRP A 66 -21.75 4.12 -18.40
N PHE A 67 -22.00 4.91 -17.36
CA PHE A 67 -22.44 4.42 -16.06
C PHE A 67 -23.93 4.08 -16.08
N GLU A 68 -24.76 4.92 -16.68
CA GLU A 68 -26.21 4.74 -16.83
C GLU A 68 -26.54 3.49 -17.65
N TYR A 69 -25.79 3.24 -18.72
CA TYR A 69 -25.94 2.06 -19.56
C TYR A 69 -25.21 0.82 -19.03
N ARG A 70 -24.43 0.94 -17.94
CA ARG A 70 -23.62 -0.13 -17.35
C ARG A 70 -22.69 -0.79 -18.37
N GLU A 71 -21.93 0.04 -19.07
CA GLU A 71 -20.94 -0.40 -20.05
C GLU A 71 -19.91 -1.33 -19.40
N ASP A 72 -19.48 -2.36 -20.14
CA ASP A 72 -18.43 -3.28 -19.70
C ASP A 72 -17.05 -2.64 -19.95
N ILE A 73 -16.50 -2.01 -18.91
CA ILE A 73 -15.27 -1.23 -19.01
C ILE A 73 -14.04 -2.15 -19.07
N ASP A 74 -13.41 -2.24 -20.24
CA ASP A 74 -12.06 -2.79 -20.40
C ASP A 74 -11.02 -1.76 -19.94
N LEU A 75 -10.80 -1.71 -18.63
CA LEU A 75 -9.88 -0.77 -17.99
C LEU A 75 -8.42 -0.95 -18.45
N PRO A 76 -7.86 -2.18 -18.57
CA PRO A 76 -6.51 -2.34 -19.09
C PRO A 76 -6.33 -1.79 -20.50
N PHE A 77 -7.35 -1.88 -21.34
CA PHE A 77 -7.34 -1.25 -22.67
C PHE A 77 -7.27 0.27 -22.58
N VAL A 78 -8.13 0.91 -21.76
CA VAL A 78 -8.11 2.37 -21.56
C VAL A 78 -6.73 2.87 -21.12
N ILE A 79 -6.15 2.20 -20.11
CA ILE A 79 -4.87 2.61 -19.53
C ILE A 79 -3.70 2.33 -20.49
N SER A 80 -3.62 1.13 -21.06
CA SER A 80 -2.50 0.75 -21.93
C SER A 80 -2.46 1.59 -23.21
N LYS A 81 -3.63 1.95 -23.76
CA LYS A 81 -3.77 2.88 -24.89
C LYS A 81 -3.30 4.29 -24.54
N LYS A 82 -3.70 4.81 -23.38
CA LYS A 82 -3.29 6.15 -22.90
C LYS A 82 -1.78 6.24 -22.66
N GLN A 83 -1.21 5.21 -22.05
CA GLN A 83 0.21 5.17 -21.68
C GLN A 83 1.12 4.74 -22.84
N GLU A 84 0.56 4.50 -24.03
CA GLU A 84 1.30 4.03 -25.21
C GLU A 84 2.15 2.78 -24.91
N ILE A 85 1.61 1.86 -24.10
CA ILE A 85 2.26 0.59 -23.81
C ILE A 85 2.43 -0.17 -25.14
N GLU A 86 3.65 -0.67 -25.39
CA GLU A 86 4.07 -1.29 -26.67
C GLU A 86 3.04 -2.31 -27.19
N ASN A 87 2.46 -3.09 -26.27
CA ASN A 87 1.34 -3.97 -26.56
C ASN A 87 0.11 -3.53 -25.77
N VAL A 88 -0.92 -3.08 -26.48
CA VAL A 88 -2.25 -2.82 -25.91
C VAL A 88 -2.73 -4.09 -25.21
N CYS A 89 -3.11 -3.92 -23.95
CA CYS A 89 -3.58 -4.99 -23.07
C CYS A 89 -5.08 -4.90 -22.93
N TYR A 90 -5.72 -6.02 -22.62
CA TYR A 90 -7.16 -6.12 -22.45
C TYR A 90 -7.50 -6.75 -21.11
N LYS A 91 -8.73 -6.56 -20.64
CA LYS A 91 -9.28 -7.21 -19.44
C LYS A 91 -8.97 -8.72 -19.43
N SER A 92 -9.17 -9.38 -20.57
CA SER A 92 -8.92 -10.83 -20.74
C SER A 92 -7.46 -11.29 -20.58
N ASP A 93 -6.49 -10.38 -20.54
CA ASP A 93 -5.09 -10.71 -20.26
C ASP A 93 -4.83 -10.91 -18.76
N PHE A 94 -5.76 -10.47 -17.91
CA PHE A 94 -5.62 -10.47 -16.46
C PHE A 94 -6.67 -11.34 -15.76
N THR A 95 -6.29 -11.98 -14.66
CA THR A 95 -7.19 -12.72 -13.77
C THR A 95 -7.78 -11.85 -12.68
N ASN A 96 -7.00 -10.87 -12.20
CA ASN A 96 -7.43 -9.91 -11.20
C ASN A 96 -7.00 -8.50 -11.63
N ILE A 97 -7.87 -7.52 -11.46
CA ILE A 97 -7.59 -6.10 -11.70
C ILE A 97 -7.91 -5.34 -10.42
N VAL A 98 -6.92 -4.65 -9.87
CA VAL A 98 -7.05 -3.86 -8.65
C VAL A 98 -6.67 -2.42 -8.94
N LEU A 99 -7.50 -1.48 -8.50
CA LEU A 99 -7.24 -0.05 -8.59
C LEU A 99 -7.02 0.53 -7.18
N VAL A 100 -6.02 1.39 -7.04
CA VAL A 100 -5.72 2.10 -5.79
C VAL A 100 -5.56 3.59 -6.07
N PHE A 101 -6.46 4.37 -5.48
CA PHE A 101 -6.52 5.83 -5.65
C PHE A 101 -6.76 6.54 -4.32
N ASP A 102 -6.41 7.82 -4.28
CA ASP A 102 -6.59 8.66 -3.10
C ASP A 102 -7.93 9.41 -3.11
N TYR A 103 -8.45 9.70 -1.92
CA TYR A 103 -9.67 10.48 -1.73
C TYR A 103 -9.38 12.00 -1.84
N GLU A 104 -9.20 12.46 -3.07
CA GLU A 104 -8.85 13.86 -3.36
C GLU A 104 -10.08 14.78 -3.47
N ARG A 105 -10.83 15.00 -2.38
CA ARG A 105 -12.02 15.90 -2.39
C ARG A 105 -11.75 17.32 -2.89
N HIS A 106 -10.54 17.81 -2.68
CA HIS A 106 -10.16 19.18 -3.04
C HIS A 106 -9.74 19.34 -4.50
N ASP A 107 -9.71 18.24 -5.27
CA ASP A 107 -9.41 18.30 -6.70
C ASP A 107 -10.48 19.12 -7.44
N PRO A 108 -10.10 19.99 -8.39
CA PRO A 108 -11.07 20.77 -9.18
C PRO A 108 -12.08 19.94 -9.96
N ASN A 109 -11.74 18.69 -10.32
CA ASN A 109 -12.60 17.77 -11.06
C ASN A 109 -13.43 16.87 -10.14
N PHE A 110 -13.30 17.01 -8.82
CA PHE A 110 -14.10 16.25 -7.86
C PHE A 110 -15.59 16.56 -8.03
N THR A 111 -16.37 15.50 -8.16
CA THR A 111 -17.79 15.50 -7.81
C THR A 111 -18.11 14.20 -7.11
N GLU A 112 -19.08 14.22 -6.19
CA GLU A 112 -19.52 13.00 -5.51
C GLU A 112 -20.04 11.98 -6.54
N ALA A 113 -20.75 12.42 -7.58
CA ALA A 113 -21.23 11.55 -8.65
C ALA A 113 -20.11 10.80 -9.39
N LYS A 114 -19.00 11.49 -9.73
CA LYS A 114 -17.85 10.85 -10.40
C LYS A 114 -17.23 9.76 -9.55
N ILE A 115 -16.89 10.04 -8.30
CA ILE A 115 -16.21 9.04 -7.45
C ILE A 115 -17.14 7.89 -7.06
N MET A 116 -18.44 8.17 -6.89
CA MET A 116 -19.46 7.16 -6.60
C MET A 116 -19.67 6.20 -7.78
N SER A 117 -19.81 6.71 -9.01
CA SER A 117 -19.94 5.87 -10.20
C SER A 117 -18.71 4.96 -10.40
N MET A 118 -17.50 5.48 -10.13
CA MET A 118 -16.28 4.66 -10.12
C MET A 118 -16.35 3.54 -9.08
N GLN A 119 -16.69 3.85 -7.81
CA GLN A 119 -16.79 2.85 -6.74
C GLN A 119 -17.90 1.81 -6.96
N GLN A 120 -18.98 2.18 -7.67
CA GLN A 120 -20.07 1.27 -8.03
C GLN A 120 -19.74 0.38 -9.23
N THR A 121 -18.80 0.80 -10.08
CA THR A 121 -18.39 0.06 -11.28
C THR A 121 -17.32 -0.98 -10.95
N PHE A 122 -16.33 -0.58 -10.16
CA PHE A 122 -15.16 -1.40 -9.88
C PHE A 122 -15.31 -2.11 -8.52
N THR A 123 -16.11 -3.17 -8.48
CA THR A 123 -16.46 -3.92 -7.25
C THR A 123 -15.97 -5.37 -7.23
N ASP A 124 -15.42 -5.89 -8.33
CA ASP A 124 -15.00 -7.29 -8.45
C ASP A 124 -13.67 -7.36 -9.19
N SER A 125 -12.63 -7.82 -8.49
CA SER A 125 -11.29 -7.91 -9.05
C SER A 125 -11.21 -8.88 -10.23
N THR A 126 -12.09 -9.88 -10.33
CA THR A 126 -12.10 -10.90 -11.38
C THR A 126 -12.88 -10.49 -12.64
N ASP A 127 -13.51 -9.31 -12.61
CA ASP A 127 -14.23 -8.72 -13.75
C ASP A 127 -13.63 -7.35 -14.13
N MET A 128 -14.40 -6.26 -14.05
CA MET A 128 -13.94 -4.92 -14.45
C MET A 128 -12.85 -4.36 -13.53
N GLY A 129 -12.72 -4.90 -12.32
CA GLY A 129 -11.71 -4.56 -11.33
C GLY A 129 -12.31 -4.20 -9.97
N MET A 130 -11.46 -4.13 -8.96
CA MET A 130 -11.80 -3.74 -7.59
C MET A 130 -11.13 -2.43 -7.23
N LEU A 131 -11.90 -1.41 -6.87
CA LEU A 131 -11.39 -0.09 -6.50
C LEU A 131 -11.25 0.07 -4.98
N TYR A 132 -10.03 0.36 -4.54
CA TYR A 132 -9.69 0.80 -3.20
C TYR A 132 -9.38 2.30 -3.18
N ILE A 133 -10.16 3.05 -2.41
CA ILE A 133 -9.94 4.49 -2.15
C ILE A 133 -9.30 4.67 -0.78
N ASN A 134 -8.15 5.35 -0.71
CA ASN A 134 -7.49 5.67 0.56
C ASN A 134 -7.91 7.05 1.07
N TYR A 135 -8.23 7.12 2.36
CA TYR A 135 -8.79 8.30 3.01
C TYR A 135 -7.83 8.89 4.05
N PRO A 136 -7.42 10.16 3.92
CA PRO A 136 -7.58 11.01 2.72
C PRO A 136 -6.67 10.58 1.54
N MET A 137 -5.62 9.80 1.80
CA MET A 137 -4.59 9.46 0.81
C MET A 137 -3.75 8.27 1.25
N ILE A 138 -2.79 7.83 0.44
CA ILE A 138 -1.96 6.65 0.68
C ILE A 138 -1.25 6.69 2.04
N GLU A 139 -0.79 7.84 2.52
CA GLU A 139 -0.11 7.96 3.81
C GLU A 139 -0.95 7.49 5.02
N SER A 140 -2.25 7.25 4.85
CA SER A 140 -3.16 6.69 5.86
C SER A 140 -2.73 5.35 6.45
N TYR A 141 -2.05 4.46 5.71
CA TYR A 141 -1.55 3.20 6.28
C TYR A 141 -0.43 3.43 7.31
N GLN A 142 0.27 4.54 7.20
CA GLN A 142 1.34 4.90 8.14
C GLN A 142 0.83 5.75 9.31
N HIS A 143 -0.40 6.24 9.29
CA HIS A 143 -0.89 7.16 10.32
C HIS A 143 -1.26 6.41 11.61
N LEU A 144 -0.25 5.82 12.27
CA LEU A 144 -0.25 5.21 13.59
C LEU A 144 0.79 5.87 14.48
N LYS A 145 0.39 6.24 15.70
CA LYS A 145 1.24 6.94 16.67
C LYS A 145 1.94 5.98 17.63
N ASN A 146 1.43 4.75 17.74
CA ASN A 146 1.96 3.67 18.58
C ASN A 146 1.64 2.32 17.95
N LEU A 147 2.20 1.24 18.49
CA LEU A 147 1.79 -0.13 18.19
C LEU A 147 1.72 -0.91 19.51
N PRO A 148 0.52 -1.22 20.05
CA PRO A 148 -0.83 -0.93 19.53
C PRO A 148 -1.24 0.56 19.61
N ASP A 149 -2.23 0.98 18.81
CA ASP A 149 -2.77 2.36 18.76
C ASP A 149 -4.29 2.38 19.00
N SER A 150 -4.72 2.49 20.25
CA SER A 150 -6.14 2.53 20.64
C SER A 150 -6.89 3.74 20.07
N GLU A 151 -6.18 4.83 19.76
CA GLU A 151 -6.77 6.06 19.22
C GLU A 151 -6.95 6.02 17.71
N TYR A 152 -6.44 4.97 17.02
CA TYR A 152 -6.58 4.86 15.57
C TYR A 152 -8.05 4.80 15.13
N ILE A 153 -8.89 4.11 15.90
CA ILE A 153 -10.32 3.94 15.60
C ILE A 153 -11.04 5.28 15.46
N ASN A 154 -10.67 6.28 16.27
CA ASN A 154 -11.29 7.61 16.29
C ASN A 154 -10.54 8.63 15.40
N ARG A 155 -9.52 8.21 14.65
CA ARG A 155 -8.62 9.13 13.93
C ARG A 155 -9.28 9.75 12.70
N THR A 156 -9.31 11.08 12.67
CA THR A 156 -9.86 11.88 11.56
C THR A 156 -8.87 12.96 11.15
N VAL A 157 -9.14 13.60 10.01
CA VAL A 157 -8.46 14.79 9.53
C VAL A 157 -9.47 15.84 9.08
N SER A 158 -9.11 17.12 9.19
CA SER A 158 -9.98 18.19 8.69
C SER A 158 -10.15 18.10 7.17
N ALA A 159 -11.37 18.29 6.68
CA ALA A 159 -11.71 18.38 5.27
C ALA A 159 -11.50 19.80 4.70
N SER A 160 -10.58 20.58 5.26
CA SER A 160 -10.32 21.96 4.83
C SER A 160 -9.27 22.05 3.73
N ILE A 161 -9.32 23.14 2.95
CA ILE A 161 -8.40 23.40 1.82
C ILE A 161 -6.94 23.36 2.31
N ASN A 162 -6.08 22.63 1.59
CA ASN A 162 -4.67 22.30 1.90
C ASN A 162 -4.44 21.11 2.85
N ALA A 163 -5.46 20.33 3.18
CA ALA A 163 -5.32 19.12 4.01
C ALA A 163 -4.26 18.15 3.47
N GLY A 164 -4.08 18.07 2.14
CA GLY A 164 -3.09 17.22 1.44
C GLY A 164 -1.68 17.26 2.05
N ALA A 165 -0.94 18.35 1.77
CA ALA A 165 0.43 18.53 2.23
C ALA A 165 0.54 18.59 3.76
N ILE A 166 -0.47 19.14 4.45
CA ILE A 166 -0.51 19.19 5.92
C ILE A 166 -0.57 17.78 6.49
N TYR A 167 -1.41 16.93 5.90
CA TYR A 167 -1.57 15.54 6.33
C TYR A 167 -0.29 14.74 6.11
N LYS A 168 0.31 14.79 4.92
CA LYS A 168 1.58 14.11 4.63
C LYS A 168 2.66 14.47 5.67
N ASN A 169 2.78 15.77 5.96
CA ASN A 169 3.72 16.25 6.99
C ASN A 169 3.35 15.80 8.41
N THR A 170 2.06 15.69 8.71
CA THR A 170 1.56 15.21 10.01
C THR A 170 1.90 13.74 10.20
N VAL A 171 1.65 12.90 9.19
CA VAL A 171 1.99 11.47 9.22
C VAL A 171 3.51 11.32 9.35
N LYS A 172 4.29 12.01 8.53
CA LYS A 172 5.76 11.95 8.58
C LYS A 172 6.35 12.29 9.96
N LYS A 173 5.74 13.20 10.71
CA LYS A 173 6.23 13.63 12.04
C LYS A 173 5.78 12.71 13.18
N ASN A 174 4.58 12.16 13.08
CA ASN A 174 3.91 11.49 14.20
C ASN A 174 3.81 9.97 14.04
N SER A 175 4.21 9.43 12.89
CA SER A 175 4.11 8.01 12.58
C SER A 175 5.23 7.21 13.22
N VAL A 176 4.87 6.12 13.91
CA VAL A 176 5.82 5.08 14.31
C VAL A 176 6.11 4.09 13.16
N ILE A 177 5.29 4.09 12.11
CA ILE A 177 5.38 3.17 10.97
C ILE A 177 6.30 3.72 9.88
N ALA A 178 6.23 5.03 9.60
CA ALA A 178 6.99 5.65 8.52
C ALA A 178 8.51 5.37 8.61
N PRO A 179 9.17 5.46 9.78
CA PRO A 179 10.58 5.10 9.90
C PRO A 179 10.87 3.63 9.56
N MET A 180 9.95 2.73 9.89
CA MET A 180 10.08 1.29 9.62
C MET A 180 9.94 1.00 8.12
N VAL A 181 8.97 1.64 7.45
CA VAL A 181 8.77 1.54 5.99
C VAL A 181 9.96 2.11 5.22
N ASP A 182 10.50 3.24 5.68
CA ASP A 182 11.62 3.91 5.01
C ASP A 182 12.96 3.18 5.20
N TYR A 183 13.07 2.28 6.20
CA TYR A 183 14.35 1.72 6.61
C TYR A 183 15.15 1.03 5.48
N PRO A 184 14.56 0.14 4.65
CA PRO A 184 15.29 -0.49 3.56
C PRO A 184 15.80 0.51 2.51
N HIS A 185 15.00 1.52 2.17
CA HIS A 185 15.39 2.54 1.21
C HIS A 185 16.49 3.43 1.78
N ARG A 186 16.41 3.79 3.07
CA ARG A 186 17.47 4.54 3.75
C ARG A 186 18.77 3.75 3.81
N LEU A 187 18.69 2.42 3.94
CA LEU A 187 19.84 1.54 3.90
C LEU A 187 20.49 1.54 2.52
N GLU A 188 19.71 1.45 1.45
CA GLU A 188 20.20 1.56 0.06
C GLU A 188 20.82 2.95 -0.20
N ASP A 189 20.17 4.03 0.24
CA ASP A 189 20.67 5.41 0.15
C ASP A 189 21.99 5.58 0.91
N LEU A 190 22.13 4.91 2.06
CA LEU A 190 23.35 4.96 2.85
C LEU A 190 24.52 4.32 2.10
N LEU A 191 24.30 3.14 1.52
CA LEU A 191 25.34 2.41 0.78
C LEU A 191 25.71 3.12 -0.52
N SER A 192 24.73 3.66 -1.24
CA SER A 192 24.94 4.36 -2.52
C SER A 192 25.54 5.75 -2.32
N ASN A 193 24.97 6.59 -1.46
CA ASN A 193 25.33 8.01 -1.40
C ASN A 193 26.49 8.29 -0.44
N ARG A 194 26.47 7.68 0.76
CA ARG A 194 27.48 7.96 1.79
C ARG A 194 28.74 7.12 1.61
N PHE A 195 28.57 5.84 1.32
CA PHE A 195 29.70 4.91 1.17
C PHE A 195 30.17 4.75 -0.28
N VAL A 196 29.36 5.19 -1.26
CA VAL A 196 29.68 5.24 -2.69
C VAL A 196 29.99 3.84 -3.23
N ILE A 197 29.10 2.88 -2.96
CA ILE A 197 29.18 1.53 -3.49
C ILE A 197 28.44 1.51 -4.83
N ASP A 198 29.14 1.66 -5.95
CA ASP A 198 28.50 1.86 -7.25
C ASP A 198 27.73 0.63 -7.78
N ASN A 199 28.14 -0.57 -7.39
CA ASN A 199 27.54 -1.81 -7.90
C ASN A 199 26.18 -2.11 -7.24
N PRO A 200 25.05 -2.02 -7.99
CA PRO A 200 23.71 -2.21 -7.42
C PRO A 200 23.46 -3.64 -6.91
N VAL A 201 24.06 -4.66 -7.54
CA VAL A 201 23.92 -6.06 -7.10
C VAL A 201 24.60 -6.27 -5.74
N ILE A 202 25.75 -5.61 -5.51
CA ILE A 202 26.46 -5.68 -4.23
C ILE A 202 25.66 -4.94 -3.15
N ARG A 203 25.12 -3.75 -3.45
CA ARG A 203 24.28 -3.01 -2.50
C ARG A 203 23.04 -3.79 -2.09
N MET A 204 22.30 -4.32 -3.07
CA MET A 204 21.14 -5.17 -2.82
C MET A 204 21.48 -6.37 -1.91
N LYS A 205 22.54 -7.11 -2.21
CA LYS A 205 22.98 -8.24 -1.37
C LYS A 205 23.37 -7.82 0.05
N CYS A 206 23.98 -6.65 0.20
CA CYS A 206 24.31 -6.08 1.49
C CYS A 206 23.04 -5.75 2.30
N CYS A 207 22.10 -5.04 1.66
CA CYS A 207 20.81 -4.68 2.24
C CYS A 207 20.06 -5.93 2.72
N GLU A 208 19.90 -6.95 1.87
CA GLU A 208 19.21 -8.19 2.24
C GLU A 208 19.87 -8.91 3.42
N ARG A 209 21.20 -8.98 3.48
CA ARG A 209 21.90 -9.59 4.61
C ARG A 209 21.69 -8.83 5.91
N ILE A 210 21.62 -7.50 5.87
CA ILE A 210 21.36 -6.65 7.05
C ILE A 210 19.91 -6.81 7.51
N LEU A 211 18.96 -6.84 6.59
CA LEU A 211 17.53 -7.01 6.88
C LEU A 211 17.21 -8.43 7.39
N ALA A 212 18.05 -9.42 7.07
CA ALA A 212 17.94 -10.80 7.53
C ALA A 212 18.57 -11.07 8.92
N LEU A 213 19.23 -10.09 9.54
CA LEU A 213 19.72 -10.23 10.91
C LEU A 213 18.54 -10.37 11.87
N ASN A 214 18.61 -11.31 12.82
CA ASN A 214 17.47 -11.62 13.70
C ASN A 214 17.84 -11.86 15.17
N SER A 215 19.13 -11.85 15.53
CA SER A 215 19.59 -12.13 16.88
C SER A 215 20.42 -10.97 17.41
N VAL A 216 20.10 -10.51 18.62
CA VAL A 216 20.87 -9.47 19.33
C VAL A 216 22.27 -9.95 19.72
N GLY A 217 22.46 -11.27 19.88
CA GLY A 217 23.66 -11.85 20.51
C GLY A 217 24.97 -11.65 19.75
N ASP A 218 24.92 -11.42 18.42
CA ASP A 218 26.13 -11.25 17.60
C ASP A 218 25.98 -10.25 16.43
N ILE A 219 25.04 -9.29 16.51
CA ILE A 219 24.82 -8.27 15.46
C ILE A 219 26.13 -7.59 15.07
N GLU A 220 26.99 -7.30 16.06
CA GLU A 220 28.24 -6.61 15.82
C GLU A 220 29.18 -7.38 14.88
N THR A 221 29.41 -8.67 15.12
CA THR A 221 30.27 -9.52 14.29
C THR A 221 29.63 -9.79 12.94
N GLU A 222 28.31 -10.00 12.91
CA GLU A 222 27.59 -10.26 11.66
C GLU A 222 27.62 -9.04 10.72
N VAL A 223 27.35 -7.84 11.25
CA VAL A 223 27.47 -6.58 10.49
C VAL A 223 28.91 -6.39 10.00
N GLU A 224 29.90 -6.65 10.84
CA GLU A 224 31.32 -6.55 10.46
C GLU A 224 31.68 -7.50 9.32
N CYS A 225 31.20 -8.74 9.36
CA CYS A 225 31.37 -9.72 8.28
C CYS A 225 30.69 -9.28 6.97
N ILE A 226 29.54 -8.61 7.05
CA ILE A 226 28.83 -8.10 5.87
C ILE A 226 29.65 -6.98 5.20
N ILE A 227 30.11 -5.98 5.97
CA ILE A 227 30.70 -4.75 5.41
C ILE A 227 32.17 -4.89 5.01
N ASN A 228 32.96 -5.73 5.70
CA ASN A 228 34.40 -5.86 5.44
C ASN A 228 34.70 -6.40 4.03
N ASN A 229 33.73 -7.06 3.40
CA ASN A 229 33.84 -7.56 2.04
C ASN A 229 33.49 -6.53 0.96
N ILE A 230 33.04 -5.32 1.35
CA ILE A 230 32.37 -4.39 0.45
C ILE A 230 33.04 -3.00 0.42
N MET A 231 33.78 -2.63 1.48
CA MET A 231 34.40 -1.31 1.57
C MET A 231 35.77 -1.34 2.27
N ASP A 232 36.55 -0.28 2.11
CA ASP A 232 37.84 -0.14 2.79
C ASP A 232 37.69 -0.06 4.32
N SER A 233 38.79 -0.32 5.05
CA SER A 233 38.78 -0.44 6.52
C SER A 233 38.28 0.81 7.25
N LYS A 234 38.52 2.00 6.71
CA LYS A 234 38.09 3.26 7.34
C LYS A 234 36.59 3.48 7.18
N LYS A 235 36.06 3.23 5.97
CA LYS A 235 34.62 3.28 5.70
C LYS A 235 33.88 2.19 6.46
N ALA A 236 34.44 0.97 6.52
CA ALA A 236 33.87 -0.19 7.21
C ALA A 236 33.60 0.12 8.69
N LEU A 237 34.58 0.68 9.41
CA LEU A 237 34.38 0.99 10.83
C LEU A 237 33.23 1.99 11.07
N THR A 238 33.10 3.00 10.21
CA THR A 238 32.01 3.99 10.31
C THR A 238 30.66 3.38 9.96
N ALA A 239 30.61 2.55 8.91
CA ALA A 239 29.40 1.84 8.49
C ALA A 239 28.91 0.89 9.59
N LYS A 240 29.83 0.15 10.22
CA LYS A 240 29.54 -0.80 11.30
C LYS A 240 28.65 -0.19 12.38
N TYR A 241 29.14 0.86 13.04
CA TYR A 241 28.42 1.48 14.15
C TYR A 241 27.12 2.17 13.73
N GLN A 242 27.09 2.74 12.52
CA GLN A 242 25.87 3.35 12.00
C GLN A 242 24.79 2.32 11.70
N LEU A 243 25.16 1.19 11.10
CA LEU A 243 24.23 0.10 10.79
C LEU A 243 23.70 -0.54 12.07
N ILE A 244 24.57 -0.82 13.04
CA ILE A 244 24.17 -1.35 14.35
C ILE A 244 23.14 -0.42 15.01
N ASP A 245 23.42 0.89 15.10
CA ASP A 245 22.47 1.88 15.63
C ASP A 245 21.13 1.87 14.88
N TRP A 246 21.15 1.76 13.55
CA TRP A 246 19.94 1.73 12.74
C TRP A 246 19.12 0.45 12.94
N ILE A 247 19.77 -0.72 13.05
CA ILE A 247 19.13 -2.01 13.32
C ILE A 247 18.42 -1.96 14.68
N HIS A 248 19.09 -1.49 15.73
CA HIS A 248 18.49 -1.35 17.06
C HIS A 248 17.25 -0.44 17.04
N LYS A 249 17.30 0.66 16.29
CA LYS A 249 16.15 1.59 16.15
C LYS A 249 14.93 0.98 15.45
N GLN A 250 15.08 -0.15 14.75
CA GLN A 250 13.94 -0.84 14.12
C GLN A 250 13.30 -1.89 15.03
N HIS A 251 13.93 -2.24 16.15
CA HIS A 251 13.41 -3.20 17.14
C HIS A 251 13.18 -4.65 16.67
N TYR A 252 13.29 -4.98 15.37
CA TYR A 252 12.99 -6.33 14.87
C TYR A 252 13.92 -7.41 15.48
N ALA A 253 15.21 -7.11 15.60
CA ALA A 253 16.20 -8.07 16.09
C ALA A 253 16.02 -8.38 17.59
N GLU A 254 15.50 -7.42 18.36
CA GLU A 254 15.16 -7.59 19.78
C GLU A 254 14.00 -8.58 19.98
N HIS A 255 13.20 -8.81 18.94
CA HIS A 255 12.11 -9.79 18.93
C HIS A 255 12.51 -11.14 18.33
N GLY A 256 13.79 -11.36 18.00
CA GLY A 256 14.22 -12.61 17.36
C GLY A 256 13.79 -12.73 15.88
N LEU A 257 13.35 -11.63 15.25
CA LEU A 257 12.76 -11.61 13.91
C LEU A 257 13.71 -10.94 12.92
N THR A 258 13.61 -11.32 11.64
CA THR A 258 14.14 -10.50 10.55
C THR A 258 13.27 -9.26 10.33
N TYR A 259 13.79 -8.25 9.63
CA TYR A 259 13.00 -7.07 9.25
C TYR A 259 11.71 -7.46 8.50
N TRP A 260 11.80 -8.39 7.54
CA TRP A 260 10.66 -8.82 6.74
C TRP A 260 9.57 -9.52 7.57
N GLN A 261 9.97 -10.40 8.49
CA GLN A 261 9.03 -11.06 9.41
C GLN A 261 8.37 -10.04 10.36
N TYR A 262 9.15 -9.09 10.88
CA TYR A 262 8.63 -8.04 11.74
C TYR A 262 7.65 -7.14 11.00
N MET A 263 8.00 -6.67 9.80
CA MET A 263 7.13 -5.83 8.98
C MET A 263 5.87 -6.55 8.49
N ARG A 264 5.95 -7.86 8.21
CA ARG A 264 4.76 -8.69 7.97
C ARG A 264 3.78 -8.58 9.15
N ASN A 265 4.26 -8.72 10.38
CA ASN A 265 3.42 -8.60 11.58
C ASN A 265 2.88 -7.18 11.76
N VAL A 266 3.65 -6.15 11.43
CA VAL A 266 3.18 -4.76 11.44
C VAL A 266 2.06 -4.54 10.42
N LEU A 267 2.24 -4.98 9.16
CA LEU A 267 1.24 -4.83 8.10
C LEU A 267 -0.05 -5.62 8.41
N ARG A 268 0.06 -6.81 9.01
CA ARG A 268 -1.11 -7.56 9.52
C ARG A 268 -1.93 -6.72 10.50
N LYS A 269 -1.28 -6.09 11.48
CA LYS A 269 -1.95 -5.21 12.45
C LYS A 269 -2.58 -3.99 11.78
N ILE A 270 -1.90 -3.38 10.81
CA ILE A 270 -2.44 -2.25 10.05
C ILE A 270 -3.68 -2.67 9.26
N ALA A 271 -3.65 -3.83 8.59
CA ALA A 271 -4.81 -4.36 7.87
C ALA A 271 -6.00 -4.59 8.81
N VAL A 272 -5.79 -5.27 9.95
CA VAL A 272 -6.85 -5.50 10.95
C VAL A 272 -7.41 -4.19 11.50
N TYR A 273 -6.57 -3.21 11.83
CA TYR A 273 -7.04 -1.90 12.28
C TYR A 273 -7.90 -1.18 11.24
N ASN A 274 -7.55 -1.29 9.96
CA ASN A 274 -8.35 -0.70 8.90
C ASN A 274 -9.68 -1.45 8.72
N ILE A 275 -9.68 -2.79 8.79
CA ILE A 275 -10.91 -3.60 8.71
C ILE A 275 -11.89 -3.24 9.84
N LEU A 276 -11.40 -3.24 11.09
CA LEU A 276 -12.21 -2.89 12.26
C LEU A 276 -12.73 -1.45 12.17
N LYS A 277 -11.90 -0.54 11.63
CA LYS A 277 -12.30 0.85 11.47
C LYS A 277 -13.31 1.05 10.34
N ALA A 278 -13.19 0.33 9.24
CA ALA A 278 -14.19 0.32 8.18
C ALA A 278 -15.56 -0.11 8.71
N ASP A 279 -15.60 -1.21 9.47
CA ASP A 279 -16.81 -1.69 10.14
C ASP A 279 -17.39 -0.64 11.11
N TYR A 280 -16.53 0.00 11.91
CA TYR A 280 -16.93 1.07 12.82
C TYR A 280 -17.51 2.28 12.09
N ILE A 281 -16.91 2.70 10.96
CA ILE A 281 -17.39 3.84 10.17
C ILE A 281 -18.80 3.56 9.63
N GLN A 282 -19.06 2.36 9.11
CA GLN A 282 -20.35 2.05 8.48
C GLN A 282 -21.46 1.70 9.47
N ASN A 283 -21.13 1.15 10.65
CA ASN A 283 -22.12 0.64 11.61
C ASN A 283 -22.23 1.47 12.90
N GLU A 284 -21.30 2.40 13.15
CA GLU A 284 -21.17 3.18 14.39
C GLU A 284 -21.07 2.33 15.68
N THR A 285 -20.85 1.03 15.56
CA THR A 285 -20.73 0.09 16.70
C THR A 285 -19.27 -0.21 16.99
N LYS A 286 -18.85 -0.01 18.25
CA LYS A 286 -17.56 -0.50 18.74
C LYS A 286 -17.70 -2.00 19.02
N ASN A 287 -17.63 -2.84 18.00
CA ASN A 287 -17.49 -4.26 18.23
C ASN A 287 -16.08 -4.53 18.76
N THR A 288 -16.01 -4.98 20.02
CA THR A 288 -14.77 -5.31 20.74
C THR A 288 -14.46 -6.80 20.70
N ASP A 289 -15.14 -7.57 19.85
CA ASP A 289 -14.95 -9.01 19.78
C ASP A 289 -13.64 -9.32 19.05
N GLU A 290 -12.60 -9.63 19.82
CA GLU A 290 -11.26 -10.02 19.34
C GLU A 290 -11.17 -11.55 19.16
N ASP A 291 -12.06 -12.17 18.37
CA ASP A 291 -11.91 -13.57 17.93
C ASP A 291 -11.52 -13.60 16.45
N ASP A 292 -10.70 -14.55 15.99
CA ASP A 292 -10.24 -14.61 14.59
C ASP A 292 -11.41 -14.72 13.59
N ASN A 293 -12.51 -15.37 14.01
CA ASN A 293 -13.75 -15.43 13.22
C ASN A 293 -14.49 -14.08 13.14
N SER A 294 -14.22 -13.14 14.06
CA SER A 294 -14.80 -11.81 14.02
C SER A 294 -14.18 -10.98 12.91
N TYR A 295 -12.86 -10.97 12.73
CA TYR A 295 -12.19 -10.13 11.73
C TYR A 295 -12.62 -10.46 10.30
N ARG A 296 -12.76 -11.76 9.98
CA ARG A 296 -13.27 -12.20 8.69
C ARG A 296 -14.68 -11.70 8.44
N ARG A 297 -15.56 -11.84 9.43
CA ARG A 297 -16.93 -11.32 9.36
C ARG A 297 -16.94 -9.80 9.19
N HIS A 298 -16.10 -9.06 9.91
CA HIS A 298 -15.99 -7.61 9.76
C HIS A 298 -15.60 -7.26 8.33
N TYR A 299 -14.59 -7.94 7.76
CA TYR A 299 -14.17 -7.72 6.38
C TYR A 299 -15.25 -8.04 5.34
N GLU A 300 -15.89 -9.22 5.44
CA GLU A 300 -16.94 -9.67 4.53
C GLU A 300 -18.17 -8.75 4.53
N ASN A 301 -18.38 -7.99 5.61
CA ASN A 301 -19.48 -7.03 5.73
C ASN A 301 -19.10 -5.61 5.28
N ILE A 302 -17.85 -5.35 4.88
CA ILE A 302 -17.43 -4.00 4.46
C ILE A 302 -18.18 -3.61 3.18
N ASP A 303 -18.87 -2.47 3.25
CA ASP A 303 -19.46 -1.82 2.09
C ASP A 303 -18.65 -0.56 1.75
N PHE A 304 -17.71 -0.70 0.80
CA PHE A 304 -16.86 0.41 0.37
C PHE A 304 -17.66 1.58 -0.23
N LEU A 305 -18.82 1.30 -0.83
CA LEU A 305 -19.69 2.34 -1.35
C LEU A 305 -20.35 3.13 -0.23
N ASN A 306 -20.85 2.45 0.81
CA ASN A 306 -21.40 3.10 2.00
C ASN A 306 -20.33 3.91 2.74
N ILE A 307 -19.10 3.38 2.88
CA ILE A 307 -17.98 4.12 3.47
C ILE A 307 -17.68 5.39 2.66
N LEU A 308 -17.64 5.30 1.32
CA LEU A 308 -17.44 6.46 0.46
C LEU A 308 -18.58 7.49 0.62
N ASN A 309 -19.83 7.04 0.76
CA ASN A 309 -20.97 7.92 1.05
C ASN A 309 -20.79 8.67 2.38
N ILE A 310 -20.46 7.95 3.46
CA ILE A 310 -20.26 8.55 4.78
C ILE A 310 -19.10 9.55 4.75
N GLN A 311 -17.97 9.17 4.15
CA GLN A 311 -16.85 10.07 3.92
C GLN A 311 -17.30 11.28 3.12
N ASN A 312 -18.14 11.08 2.10
CA ASN A 312 -18.65 12.15 1.29
C ASN A 312 -19.50 13.14 2.09
N GLU A 313 -20.43 12.66 2.89
CA GLU A 313 -21.31 13.49 3.71
C GLU A 313 -20.55 14.29 4.77
N LEU A 314 -19.64 13.65 5.51
CA LEU A 314 -18.93 14.26 6.63
C LEU A 314 -17.92 15.33 6.19
N SER A 315 -17.41 15.23 4.97
CA SER A 315 -16.40 16.15 4.44
C SER A 315 -16.97 17.26 3.55
N ARG A 316 -18.31 17.35 3.39
CA ARG A 316 -18.98 18.47 2.70
C ARG A 316 -18.78 19.81 3.41
N ASP A 317 -18.77 19.83 4.74
CA ASP A 317 -18.53 21.06 5.51
C ASP A 317 -17.05 21.45 5.42
N ARG A 318 -16.77 22.56 4.72
CA ARG A 318 -15.40 23.06 4.51
C ARG A 318 -14.74 23.63 5.78
N GLN A 319 -15.52 23.93 6.82
CA GLN A 319 -15.03 24.50 8.07
C GLN A 319 -14.89 23.44 9.16
N ASN A 320 -15.95 22.64 9.38
CA ASN A 320 -15.99 21.66 10.48
C ASN A 320 -16.02 20.21 10.00
N GLY A 321 -16.09 19.98 8.69
CA GLY A 321 -16.10 18.65 8.12
C GLY A 321 -14.74 17.96 8.28
N TYR A 322 -14.81 16.64 8.24
CA TYR A 322 -13.66 15.79 8.45
C TYR A 322 -13.74 14.54 7.60
N ILE A 323 -12.58 13.91 7.43
CA ILE A 323 -12.41 12.64 6.73
C ILE A 323 -11.90 11.64 7.77
N TRP A 324 -12.53 10.48 7.84
CA TRP A 324 -12.00 9.36 8.62
C TRP A 324 -10.71 8.87 7.97
N VAL A 325 -9.65 8.73 8.77
CA VAL A 325 -8.41 8.14 8.27
C VAL A 325 -8.62 6.64 8.08
N LEU A 326 -8.60 6.17 6.83
CA LEU A 326 -8.83 4.78 6.47
C LEU A 326 -8.03 4.45 5.21
N ASN A 327 -7.14 3.47 5.30
CA ASN A 327 -6.45 2.92 4.15
C ASN A 327 -7.18 1.65 3.72
N THR A 328 -7.86 1.68 2.58
CA THR A 328 -8.62 0.50 2.11
C THR A 328 -7.72 -0.45 1.33
N CYS A 329 -6.69 0.05 0.64
CA CYS A 329 -5.82 -0.79 -0.18
C CYS A 329 -4.97 -1.79 0.64
N ILE A 330 -4.63 -1.49 1.90
CA ILE A 330 -3.97 -2.47 2.79
C ILE A 330 -4.85 -3.70 3.05
N MET A 331 -6.16 -3.59 2.90
CA MET A 331 -7.10 -4.72 3.01
C MET A 331 -6.98 -5.69 1.83
N TYR A 332 -6.29 -5.31 0.76
CA TYR A 332 -5.98 -6.22 -0.35
C TYR A 332 -5.25 -7.49 0.11
N ILE A 333 -4.45 -7.41 1.18
CA ILE A 333 -3.81 -8.59 1.77
C ILE A 333 -4.88 -9.61 2.23
N ALA A 334 -5.97 -9.12 2.82
CA ALA A 334 -7.09 -9.93 3.29
C ALA A 334 -7.95 -10.44 2.12
N GLU A 335 -8.19 -9.60 1.11
CA GLU A 335 -8.89 -9.97 -0.12
C GLU A 335 -8.19 -11.11 -0.86
N TYR A 336 -6.88 -10.98 -1.05
CA TYR A 336 -6.08 -11.96 -1.77
C TYR A 336 -6.12 -13.33 -1.08
N ASN A 337 -5.88 -13.34 0.23
CA ASN A 337 -6.07 -14.52 1.07
C ASN A 337 -6.14 -14.10 2.53
N PHE A 338 -7.33 -14.18 3.12
CA PHE A 338 -7.58 -13.74 4.49
C PHE A 338 -6.66 -14.42 5.54
N ARG A 339 -6.18 -15.63 5.28
CA ARG A 339 -5.20 -16.32 6.17
C ARG A 339 -3.88 -15.57 6.31
N LEU A 340 -3.56 -14.66 5.38
CA LEU A 340 -2.36 -13.85 5.45
C LEU A 340 -2.43 -12.82 6.59
N ILE A 341 -3.63 -12.43 7.03
CA ILE A 341 -3.82 -11.51 8.16
C ILE A 341 -4.27 -12.18 9.46
N GLU A 342 -4.70 -13.44 9.40
CA GLU A 342 -4.92 -14.27 10.59
C GLU A 342 -3.58 -14.49 11.32
N GLN A 343 -3.59 -14.41 12.65
CA GLN A 343 -2.40 -14.78 13.43
C GLN A 343 -2.22 -16.30 13.33
N GLU A 344 -1.00 -16.76 13.10
CA GLU A 344 -0.70 -18.18 13.29
C GLU A 344 -0.94 -18.50 14.77
N LYS A 345 -1.84 -19.44 15.06
CA LYS A 345 -1.97 -20.01 16.40
C LYS A 345 -0.72 -20.86 16.68
N GLY A 346 0.33 -20.22 17.18
CA GLY A 346 1.60 -20.80 17.64
C GLY A 346 2.73 -19.76 17.47
N ASP A 347 3.48 -19.30 18.47
CA ASP A 347 3.80 -19.83 19.78
C ASP A 347 3.78 -18.70 20.82
N ASN A 348 2.70 -18.62 21.61
CA ASN A 348 2.81 -18.06 22.96
C ASN A 348 3.20 -19.23 23.88
N GLN A 349 4.51 -19.46 24.00
CA GLN A 349 5.12 -20.07 25.18
C GLN A 349 6.25 -19.19 25.69
#